data_AF-A0A7S1DA88-F1
#
_entry.id   AF-A0A7S1DA88-F1
#
_cell.length_a   1.000
_cell.length_b   1.000
_cell.length_c   1.000
_cell.angle_alpha   90.00
_cell.angle_beta   90.00
_cell.angle_gamma   90.00
#
_symmetry.space_group_name_H-M   'P 1'
#
loop_
_entity.id
_entity.type
_entity.pdbx_description
1 polymer ?
#
loop_
_entity_poly.entity_id
_entity_poly.type
_entity_poly.pdbx_seq_one_letter_code
_entity_poly.pdbx_strand_id
1 'polypeptide(L)'
;RSENQRLATSVRQRIVSGGPDEGRIIQRTLSMGHKIHILTYDSSSDTIDAKLYTAKLKENDPMNVFEYRYSLYSPLTQTYRRVSQTFNKYSKLYRWNQVDHMMLGNGETSLSEGMRCRRLSFGLIPPTFSENCNEVQYVAKFQRLLEYLCKLCCGDQTDLGIQICDKDTSADLSCTSLRKGSIETMKRFLVELKGDRYEWFEIALDSTFHTERSYHIIISWLVASAPKVEAQIQLLHRRCTQYGLKLLPFPEVAMSRNLLLNPFTVPLMIPISDRDGIEAILRQQRFVSDGIFMTEPSFLPCLDDTVELEFPKSRVGGVKPIAGVQYVDPDGLLFVRVLEDSNGCSILFGIVNNLLVCGNKCRFSEAQTISKNLLDAIRSPT
;
A
#
# COMPACT_ATOMS: atom_id res chain seq x y z
N ARG A 1 26.98 -34.92 30.00
CA ARG A 1 25.69 -35.36 30.58
C ARG A 1 24.62 -34.48 29.95
N SER A 2 24.11 -34.83 28.76
CA SER A 2 22.87 -35.65 28.55
C SER A 2 21.68 -34.97 29.24
N GLU A 3 20.71 -34.36 28.55
CA GLU A 3 19.61 -34.95 27.74
C GLU A 3 18.92 -33.77 27.00
N ASN A 4 18.78 -33.64 25.66
CA ASN A 4 17.90 -34.35 24.68
C ASN A 4 16.57 -34.83 25.28
N GLN A 5 15.35 -34.61 24.77
CA GLN A 5 14.82 -34.05 23.53
C GLN A 5 13.28 -34.13 23.65
N ARG A 6 12.54 -33.20 23.03
CA ARG A 6 11.23 -33.38 22.38
C ARG A 6 10.02 -33.85 23.24
N LEU A 7 9.19 -32.89 23.65
CA LEU A 7 7.75 -33.10 23.81
C LEU A 7 7.03 -32.70 22.52
N ALA A 8 7.01 -33.63 21.56
CA ALA A 8 6.06 -33.61 20.47
C ALA A 8 4.68 -34.04 21.03
N THR A 9 3.77 -33.08 21.24
CA THR A 9 2.41 -33.42 21.66
C THR A 9 1.62 -33.93 20.45
N SER A 10 1.63 -35.26 20.32
CA SER A 10 0.79 -36.03 19.41
C SER A 10 -0.68 -35.65 19.55
N VAL A 11 -1.28 -35.20 18.45
CA VAL A 11 -2.72 -35.13 18.27
C VAL A 11 -3.23 -36.57 18.15
N ARG A 12 -3.66 -37.17 19.27
CA ARG A 12 -4.45 -38.40 19.24
C ARG A 12 -5.92 -38.04 18.99
N GLN A 13 -6.33 -38.18 17.73
CA GLN A 13 -7.74 -38.23 17.34
C GLN A 13 -8.44 -39.38 18.07
N ARG A 14 -9.44 -39.07 18.91
CA ARG A 14 -10.48 -40.04 19.26
C ARG A 14 -11.53 -40.00 18.16
N ILE A 15 -11.50 -40.97 17.26
CA ILE A 15 -12.66 -41.33 16.45
C ILE A 15 -13.52 -42.23 17.33
N VAL A 16 -14.65 -41.71 17.80
CA VAL A 16 -15.72 -42.53 18.36
C VAL A 16 -16.71 -42.78 17.22
N SER A 17 -16.90 -44.04 16.88
CA SER A 17 -17.84 -44.52 15.85
C SER A 17 -18.98 -45.29 16.51
N GLY A 18 -20.23 -44.87 16.23
CA GLY A 18 -21.40 -45.76 16.12
C GLY A 18 -22.57 -45.54 17.10
N GLY A 19 -23.66 -44.92 16.61
CA GLY A 19 -25.02 -44.84 17.20
C GLY A 19 -25.89 -43.80 16.46
N PRO A 20 -27.21 -44.02 16.24
CA PRO A 20 -28.00 -43.36 15.19
C PRO A 20 -28.39 -41.89 15.49
N ASP A 21 -28.66 -41.16 14.41
CA ASP A 21 -28.97 -39.72 14.27
C ASP A 21 -29.68 -39.01 15.44
N GLU A 22 -28.89 -38.47 16.37
CA GLU A 22 -29.27 -37.35 17.24
C GLU A 22 -28.20 -36.26 17.12
N GLY A 23 -28.66 -35.00 16.98
CA GLY A 23 -27.87 -33.77 16.75
C GLY A 23 -26.39 -33.87 17.08
N ARG A 24 -25.57 -34.19 16.07
CA ARG A 24 -24.14 -34.41 16.25
C ARG A 24 -23.44 -33.06 16.33
N ILE A 25 -23.22 -32.59 17.55
CA ILE A 25 -22.38 -31.42 17.80
C ILE A 25 -20.93 -31.81 17.50
N ILE A 26 -20.35 -31.23 16.45
CA ILE A 26 -18.95 -31.40 16.06
C ILE A 26 -18.16 -30.21 16.58
N GLN A 27 -17.32 -30.42 17.59
CA GLN A 27 -16.43 -29.39 18.11
C GLN A 27 -14.98 -29.64 17.67
N ARG A 28 -14.31 -28.58 17.20
CA ARG A 28 -12.89 -28.56 16.85
C ARG A 28 -12.18 -27.41 17.57
N THR A 29 -11.04 -27.71 18.17
CA THR A 29 -10.24 -26.75 18.93
C THR A 29 -8.87 -26.58 18.29
N LEU A 30 -8.47 -25.33 18.05
CA LEU A 30 -7.12 -24.96 17.62
C LEU A 30 -6.46 -24.11 18.71
N SER A 31 -5.31 -24.54 19.22
CA SER A 31 -4.53 -23.79 20.21
C SER A 31 -3.25 -23.24 19.58
N MET A 32 -3.05 -21.93 19.72
CA MET A 32 -1.82 -21.20 19.35
C MET A 32 -1.08 -20.69 20.60
N GLY A 33 -1.29 -21.37 21.74
CA GLY A 33 -0.65 -21.08 23.04
C GLY A 33 -1.17 -19.85 23.77
N HIS A 34 -1.35 -18.72 23.09
CA HIS A 34 -1.93 -17.48 23.65
C HIS A 34 -3.34 -17.17 23.14
N LYS A 35 -3.77 -17.89 22.10
CA LYS A 35 -5.10 -17.85 21.49
C LYS A 35 -5.61 -19.28 21.36
N ILE A 36 -6.87 -19.50 21.73
CA ILE A 36 -7.57 -20.77 21.53
C ILE A 36 -8.84 -20.46 20.75
N HIS A 37 -8.98 -21.13 19.60
CA HIS A 37 -10.16 -21.03 18.74
C HIS A 37 -10.96 -22.31 18.92
N ILE A 38 -12.25 -22.18 19.18
CA ILE A 38 -13.19 -23.30 19.26
C ILE A 38 -14.26 -23.08 18.21
N LEU A 39 -14.39 -24.01 17.28
CA LEU A 39 -15.46 -24.07 16.29
C LEU A 39 -16.39 -25.21 16.67
N THR A 40 -17.67 -24.89 16.81
CA THR A 40 -18.72 -25.86 17.17
C THR A 40 -19.77 -25.82 16.07
N TYR A 41 -19.98 -26.94 15.38
CA TYR A 41 -21.08 -27.11 14.45
C TYR A 41 -22.16 -27.96 15.10
N ASP A 42 -23.39 -27.48 15.13
CA ASP A 42 -24.55 -28.22 15.60
C ASP A 42 -25.40 -28.64 14.40
N SER A 43 -25.46 -29.94 14.13
CA SER A 43 -26.23 -30.49 13.00
C SER A 43 -27.74 -30.40 13.17
N SER A 44 -28.24 -30.11 14.39
CA SER A 44 -29.68 -30.02 14.64
C SER A 44 -30.24 -28.63 14.32
N SER A 45 -29.45 -27.58 14.58
CA SER A 45 -29.80 -26.19 14.28
C SER A 45 -29.17 -25.68 12.98
N ASP A 46 -28.28 -26.46 12.36
CA ASP A 46 -27.42 -26.06 11.24
C ASP A 46 -26.64 -24.76 11.53
N THR A 47 -26.20 -24.60 12.79
CA THR A 47 -25.46 -23.41 13.23
C THR A 47 -23.99 -23.70 13.47
N ILE A 48 -23.15 -22.70 13.18
CA ILE A 48 -21.72 -22.70 13.50
C ILE A 48 -21.46 -21.62 14.56
N ASP A 49 -20.96 -22.03 15.73
CA ASP A 49 -20.50 -21.15 16.80
C ASP A 49 -18.97 -21.09 16.83
N ALA A 50 -18.41 -19.88 16.86
CA ALA A 50 -16.97 -19.64 16.88
C ALA A 50 -16.59 -18.86 18.14
N LYS A 51 -15.87 -19.51 19.06
CA LYS A 51 -15.38 -18.90 20.30
C LYS A 51 -13.87 -18.69 20.26
N LEU A 52 -13.46 -17.45 20.45
CA LEU A 52 -12.05 -17.05 20.54
C LEU A 52 -11.69 -16.70 21.98
N TYR A 53 -10.81 -17.49 22.59
CA TYR A 53 -10.21 -17.17 23.88
C TYR A 53 -8.82 -16.57 23.67
N THR A 54 -8.60 -15.37 24.20
CA THR A 54 -7.29 -14.72 24.20
C THR A 54 -6.80 -14.55 25.63
N ALA A 55 -5.55 -14.91 25.90
CA ALA A 55 -4.96 -14.73 27.23
C ALA A 55 -4.86 -13.24 27.59
N LYS A 56 -5.53 -12.83 28.68
CA LYS A 56 -5.65 -11.40 29.11
C LYS A 56 -4.31 -10.70 29.37
N LEU A 57 -3.24 -11.43 29.68
CA LEU A 57 -1.92 -10.89 30.04
C LEU A 57 -0.92 -10.88 28.85
N LYS A 58 -1.37 -11.16 27.63
CA LYS A 58 -0.50 -11.30 26.46
C LYS A 58 -0.76 -10.18 25.45
N GLU A 59 -0.52 -8.95 25.89
CA GLU A 59 -0.44 -7.78 25.01
C GLU A 59 1.03 -7.51 24.63
N ASN A 60 1.24 -6.81 23.51
CA ASN A 60 2.60 -6.39 23.15
C ASN A 60 2.96 -5.15 23.99
N ASP A 61 4.01 -5.29 24.78
CA ASP A 61 4.69 -4.22 25.49
C ASP A 61 6.09 -4.02 24.89
N PRO A 62 6.85 -2.98 25.26
CA PRO A 62 8.22 -2.79 24.78
C PRO A 62 9.16 -3.98 25.06
N MET A 63 8.83 -4.86 26.02
CA MET A 63 9.63 -6.06 26.37
C MET A 63 9.39 -7.24 25.42
N ASN A 64 8.30 -7.21 24.65
CA ASN A 64 7.90 -8.25 23.71
C ASN A 64 7.91 -7.77 22.25
N VAL A 65 8.56 -6.62 22.00
CA VAL A 65 8.85 -6.07 20.68
C VAL A 65 10.33 -6.28 20.40
N PHE A 66 10.64 -7.00 19.32
CA PHE A 66 12.00 -7.36 18.94
C PHE A 66 12.38 -6.60 17.67
N GLU A 67 13.46 -5.81 17.76
CA GLU A 67 14.06 -5.16 16.62
C GLU A 67 15.12 -6.08 16.01
N TYR A 68 15.00 -6.40 14.72
CA TYR A 68 15.99 -7.17 13.98
C TYR A 68 16.67 -6.27 12.94
N ARG A 69 17.97 -6.06 13.11
CA ARG A 69 18.80 -5.28 12.19
C ARG A 69 19.59 -6.21 11.28
N TYR A 70 19.58 -5.92 9.99
CA TYR A 70 20.23 -6.71 8.96
C TYR A 70 20.78 -5.81 7.86
N SER A 71 21.60 -6.36 6.97
CA SER A 71 22.16 -5.63 5.83
C SER A 71 21.67 -6.25 4.53
N LEU A 72 21.14 -5.42 3.63
CA LEU A 72 20.76 -5.82 2.27
C LEU A 72 21.72 -5.20 1.26
N TYR A 73 22.14 -5.99 0.28
CA TYR A 73 22.88 -5.47 -0.87
C TYR A 73 21.92 -4.75 -1.80
N SER A 74 22.22 -3.48 -2.13
CA SER A 74 21.49 -2.71 -3.13
C SER A 74 22.13 -2.86 -4.49
N PRO A 75 21.44 -3.46 -5.47
CA PRO A 75 21.93 -3.55 -6.85
C PRO A 75 22.05 -2.19 -7.55
N LEU A 76 21.37 -1.16 -7.04
CA LEU A 76 21.39 0.19 -7.61
C LEU A 76 22.65 0.96 -7.18
N THR A 77 22.98 0.91 -5.89
CA THR A 77 24.14 1.62 -5.33
C THR A 77 25.40 0.76 -5.25
N GLN A 78 25.27 -0.55 -5.51
CA GLN A 78 26.32 -1.55 -5.34
C GLN A 78 26.93 -1.59 -3.93
N THR A 79 26.14 -1.23 -2.92
CA THR A 79 26.57 -1.17 -1.51
C THR A 79 25.59 -1.91 -0.61
N TYR A 80 26.07 -2.35 0.55
CA TYR A 80 25.21 -2.87 1.61
C TYR A 80 24.56 -1.71 2.36
N ARG A 81 23.26 -1.83 2.62
CA ARG A 81 22.49 -0.89 3.44
C ARG A 81 21.95 -1.60 4.66
N ARG A 82 22.08 -0.94 5.81
CA ARG A 82 21.47 -1.39 7.07
C ARG A 82 19.97 -1.14 6.98
N VAL A 83 19.18 -2.15 7.34
CA VAL A 83 17.73 -2.10 7.42
C VAL A 83 17.31 -2.72 8.75
N SER A 84 16.20 -2.25 9.29
CA SER A 84 15.63 -2.75 10.54
C SER A 84 14.18 -3.18 10.33
N GLN A 85 13.79 -4.27 10.97
CA GLN A 85 12.42 -4.75 11.00
C GLN A 85 12.00 -5.02 12.44
N THR A 86 10.84 -4.50 12.81
CA THR A 86 10.24 -4.75 14.12
C THR A 86 9.31 -5.95 14.06
N PHE A 87 9.50 -6.90 14.97
CA PHE A 87 8.68 -8.09 15.16
C PHE A 87 7.98 -8.03 16.51
N ASN A 88 6.70 -8.36 16.52
CA ASN A 88 5.91 -8.42 17.75
C ASN A 88 5.72 -9.89 18.15
N LYS A 89 5.91 -10.20 19.43
CA LYS A 89 5.69 -11.55 19.97
C LYS A 89 4.27 -12.05 19.75
N TYR A 90 3.28 -11.16 19.94
CA TYR A 90 1.88 -11.48 19.77
C TYR A 90 1.33 -10.78 18.52
N SER A 91 0.56 -11.53 17.72
CA SER A 91 -0.09 -10.97 16.54
C SER A 91 -1.15 -9.95 16.95
N LYS A 92 -1.15 -8.77 16.32
CA LYS A 92 -2.23 -7.80 16.44
C LYS A 92 -3.58 -8.49 16.17
N LEU A 93 -4.58 -8.19 17.00
CA LEU A 93 -5.91 -8.76 16.83
C LEU A 93 -6.49 -8.29 15.50
N TYR A 94 -6.86 -9.25 14.66
CA TYR A 94 -7.58 -8.96 13.43
C TYR A 94 -9.07 -8.86 13.75
N ARG A 95 -9.73 -7.84 13.20
CA ARG A 95 -11.14 -7.55 13.48
C ARG A 95 -12.05 -8.45 12.64
N TRP A 96 -12.05 -9.75 12.93
CA TRP A 96 -12.84 -10.75 12.21
C TRP A 96 -14.32 -10.37 12.14
N ASN A 97 -14.93 -9.96 13.26
CA ASN A 97 -16.33 -9.54 13.27
C ASN A 97 -16.62 -8.40 12.28
N GLN A 98 -15.71 -7.43 12.13
CA GLN A 98 -15.88 -6.33 11.18
C GLN A 98 -15.87 -6.86 9.73
N VAL A 99 -14.96 -7.80 9.44
CA VAL A 99 -14.87 -8.44 8.13
C VAL A 99 -16.12 -9.26 7.84
N ASP A 100 -16.59 -10.06 8.79
CA ASP A 100 -17.76 -10.92 8.63
C ASP A 100 -19.02 -10.09 8.39
N HIS A 101 -19.22 -9.03 9.18
CA HIS A 101 -20.31 -8.08 8.99
C HIS A 101 -20.29 -7.43 7.60
N MET A 102 -19.10 -7.04 7.11
CA MET A 102 -18.94 -6.49 5.77
C MET A 102 -19.25 -7.53 4.67
N MET A 103 -18.76 -8.77 4.81
CA MET A 103 -19.02 -9.84 3.84
C MET A 103 -20.51 -10.17 3.73
N LEU A 104 -21.24 -10.09 4.84
CA LEU A 104 -22.68 -10.33 4.90
C LEU A 104 -23.52 -9.12 4.43
N GLY A 105 -22.89 -8.01 4.05
CA GLY A 105 -23.58 -6.77 3.66
C GLY A 105 -24.18 -5.98 4.83
N ASN A 106 -23.86 -6.37 6.06
CA ASN A 106 -24.37 -5.76 7.29
C ASN A 106 -23.31 -4.82 7.89
N GLY A 107 -22.89 -3.77 7.18
CA GLY A 107 -21.88 -2.83 7.69
C GLY A 107 -21.35 -1.82 6.68
N GLU A 108 -20.29 -1.10 7.06
CA GLU A 108 -19.54 -0.24 6.13
C GLU A 108 -18.97 -1.08 4.98
N THR A 109 -19.19 -0.62 3.76
CA THR A 109 -18.79 -1.28 2.52
C THR A 109 -17.35 -0.97 2.11
N SER A 110 -16.64 -0.08 2.83
CA SER A 110 -15.30 0.35 2.45
C SER A 110 -14.20 -0.53 3.07
N LEU A 111 -13.19 -0.86 2.26
CA LEU A 111 -12.05 -1.68 2.67
C LEU A 111 -10.99 -0.82 3.36
N SER A 112 -10.90 -0.96 4.69
CA SER A 112 -9.93 -0.21 5.51
C SER A 112 -8.49 -0.77 5.42
N GLU A 113 -7.49 0.07 5.70
CA GLU A 113 -6.04 -0.25 5.64
C GLU A 113 -5.63 -1.43 6.56
N GLY A 114 -6.40 -1.70 7.63
CA GLY A 114 -6.15 -2.83 8.53
C GLY A 114 -6.69 -4.18 8.05
N MET A 115 -7.46 -4.20 6.95
CA MET A 115 -8.06 -5.42 6.41
C MET A 115 -7.08 -6.13 5.49
N ARG A 116 -7.03 -7.46 5.59
CA ARG A 116 -6.15 -8.30 4.78
C ARG A 116 -6.76 -8.54 3.39
N CYS A 117 -7.17 -7.47 2.73
CA CYS A 117 -7.63 -7.50 1.34
C CYS A 117 -6.44 -7.63 0.39
N ARG A 118 -6.66 -8.21 -0.79
CA ARG A 118 -5.71 -8.09 -1.89
C ARG A 118 -5.86 -6.70 -2.49
N ARG A 119 -4.74 -6.07 -2.85
CA ARG A 119 -4.70 -4.73 -3.40
C ARG A 119 -3.77 -4.69 -4.61
N LEU A 120 -4.23 -4.02 -5.66
CA LEU A 120 -3.43 -3.65 -6.82
C LEU A 120 -3.56 -2.14 -7.00
N SER A 121 -2.44 -1.46 -7.19
CA SER A 121 -2.40 -0.02 -7.41
C SER A 121 -1.90 0.26 -8.83
N PHE A 122 -2.50 1.25 -9.46
CA PHE A 122 -2.11 1.74 -10.77
C PHE A 122 -2.01 3.26 -10.74
N GLY A 123 -1.14 3.81 -11.57
CA GLY A 123 -1.03 5.25 -11.79
C GLY A 123 -1.19 5.59 -13.26
N LEU A 124 -1.92 6.67 -13.53
CA LEU A 124 -1.89 7.37 -14.80
C LEU A 124 -0.80 8.42 -14.73
N ILE A 125 0.21 8.31 -15.60
CA ILE A 125 1.27 9.31 -15.68
C ILE A 125 0.95 10.28 -16.83
N PRO A 126 0.81 11.59 -16.57
CA PRO A 126 0.57 12.56 -17.62
C PRO A 126 1.80 12.70 -18.54
N PRO A 127 1.58 12.88 -19.85
CA PRO A 127 2.68 13.25 -20.75
C PRO A 127 3.13 14.69 -20.46
N THR A 128 4.33 15.03 -20.94
CA THR A 128 4.78 16.43 -20.93
C THR A 128 4.02 17.20 -22.01
N PHE A 129 3.27 18.23 -21.61
CA PHE A 129 2.49 19.06 -22.53
C PHE A 129 3.34 20.22 -23.04
N SER A 130 3.59 20.27 -24.35
CA SER A 130 4.20 21.43 -25.01
C SER A 130 3.20 22.54 -25.35
N GLU A 131 1.93 22.17 -25.55
CA GLU A 131 0.86 23.05 -25.99
C GLU A 131 -0.40 22.83 -25.16
N ASN A 132 -1.14 23.91 -24.87
CA ASN A 132 -2.39 23.85 -24.09
C ASN A 132 -3.47 23.00 -24.76
N CYS A 133 -3.46 22.86 -26.09
CA CYS A 133 -4.41 22.02 -26.82
C CYS A 133 -4.28 20.53 -26.46
N ASN A 134 -3.06 20.06 -26.21
CA ASN A 134 -2.77 18.67 -25.84
C ASN A 134 -3.24 18.37 -24.42
N GLU A 135 -3.18 19.36 -23.55
CA GLU A 135 -3.67 19.29 -22.17
C GLU A 135 -5.20 19.13 -22.14
N VAL A 136 -5.94 19.97 -22.88
CA VAL A 136 -7.41 19.86 -23.01
C VAL A 136 -7.82 18.49 -23.58
N GLN A 137 -7.09 17.98 -24.59
CA GLN A 137 -7.34 16.65 -25.12
C GLN A 137 -7.08 15.54 -24.08
N TYR A 138 -6.08 15.70 -23.22
CA TYR A 138 -5.79 14.75 -22.15
C TYR A 138 -6.90 14.75 -21.09
N VAL A 139 -7.39 15.93 -20.69
CA VAL A 139 -8.56 16.06 -19.81
C VAL A 139 -9.78 15.37 -20.42
N ALA A 140 -10.04 15.57 -21.72
CA ALA A 140 -11.14 14.90 -22.41
C ALA A 140 -10.98 13.36 -22.44
N LYS A 141 -9.76 12.85 -22.63
CA LYS A 141 -9.47 11.41 -22.53
C LYS A 141 -9.74 10.88 -21.13
N PHE A 142 -9.39 11.63 -20.10
CA PHE A 142 -9.65 11.29 -18.70
C PHE A 142 -11.16 11.29 -18.39
N GLN A 143 -11.93 12.26 -18.89
CA GLN A 143 -13.39 12.28 -18.74
C GLN A 143 -14.04 11.02 -19.32
N ARG A 144 -13.58 10.53 -20.48
CA ARG A 144 -14.05 9.25 -21.06
C ARG A 144 -13.73 8.03 -20.19
N LEU A 145 -12.63 8.08 -19.43
CA LEU A 145 -12.31 7.07 -18.43
C LEU A 145 -13.28 7.17 -17.24
N LEU A 146 -13.57 8.37 -16.74
CA LEU A 146 -14.54 8.56 -15.66
C LEU A 146 -15.93 8.05 -16.06
N GLU A 147 -16.41 8.36 -17.26
CA GLU A 147 -17.68 7.83 -17.77
C GLU A 147 -17.71 6.29 -17.79
N TYR A 148 -16.59 5.66 -18.12
CA TYR A 148 -16.46 4.20 -18.08
C TYR A 148 -16.50 3.68 -16.64
N LEU A 149 -15.80 4.34 -15.70
CA LEU A 149 -15.78 3.96 -14.29
C LEU A 149 -17.15 4.18 -13.61
N CYS A 150 -17.87 5.25 -13.94
CA CYS A 150 -19.26 5.46 -13.48
C CYS A 150 -20.16 4.28 -13.89
N LYS A 151 -20.01 3.78 -15.13
CA LYS A 151 -20.78 2.62 -15.63
C LYS A 151 -20.45 1.30 -14.91
N LEU A 152 -19.33 1.23 -14.20
CA LEU A 152 -18.94 0.05 -13.40
C LEU A 152 -19.46 0.12 -11.96
N CYS A 153 -19.83 1.30 -11.47
CA CYS A 153 -20.31 1.46 -10.10
C CYS A 153 -21.61 0.68 -9.88
N CYS A 154 -21.72 0.05 -8.71
CA CYS A 154 -23.00 -0.52 -8.29
C CYS A 154 -23.96 0.61 -7.86
N GLY A 155 -25.12 0.72 -8.52
CA GLY A 155 -26.17 1.72 -8.26
C GLY A 155 -26.23 2.88 -9.26
N ASP A 156 -27.28 3.70 -9.18
CA ASP A 156 -27.53 4.86 -10.07
C ASP A 156 -26.60 6.07 -9.78
N GLN A 157 -25.33 5.83 -9.42
CA GLN A 157 -24.37 6.91 -9.29
C GLN A 157 -24.01 7.49 -10.65
N THR A 158 -24.41 8.73 -10.88
CA THR A 158 -24.15 9.47 -12.12
C THR A 158 -22.81 10.21 -12.09
N ASP A 159 -22.27 10.47 -10.90
CA ASP A 159 -21.01 11.20 -10.71
C ASP A 159 -20.16 10.57 -9.58
N LEU A 160 -18.86 10.49 -9.82
CA LEU A 160 -17.84 10.01 -8.87
C LEU A 160 -17.33 11.14 -7.95
N GLY A 161 -17.70 12.39 -8.23
CA GLY A 161 -17.35 13.55 -7.40
C GLY A 161 -15.84 13.85 -7.41
N ILE A 162 -15.19 13.60 -8.55
CA ILE A 162 -13.76 13.87 -8.77
C ILE A 162 -13.60 15.28 -9.31
N GLN A 163 -12.77 16.09 -8.64
CA GLN A 163 -12.53 17.48 -9.04
C GLN A 163 -11.41 17.54 -10.07
N ILE A 164 -11.69 18.06 -11.26
CA ILE A 164 -10.69 18.30 -12.30
C ILE A 164 -10.14 19.70 -12.08
N CYS A 165 -8.84 19.80 -11.74
CA CYS A 165 -8.17 21.06 -11.46
C CYS A 165 -7.16 21.37 -12.57
N ASP A 166 -7.36 22.49 -13.26
CA ASP A 166 -6.40 23.01 -14.24
C ASP A 166 -5.23 23.74 -13.55
N LYS A 167 -4.13 23.95 -14.29
CA LYS A 167 -2.87 24.56 -13.81
C LYS A 167 -3.03 25.87 -13.03
N ASP A 168 -4.05 26.65 -13.37
CA ASP A 168 -4.31 27.97 -12.78
C ASP A 168 -4.95 27.91 -11.38
N THR A 169 -5.39 26.72 -10.91
CA THR A 169 -6.01 26.55 -9.58
C THR A 169 -5.02 26.01 -8.53
N SER A 170 -3.71 26.10 -8.80
CA SER A 170 -2.63 25.45 -8.02
C SER A 170 -2.33 26.06 -6.63
N ALA A 171 -3.20 26.90 -6.08
CA ALA A 171 -2.94 27.60 -4.81
C ALA A 171 -3.44 26.89 -3.54
N ASP A 172 -4.40 25.96 -3.61
CA ASP A 172 -5.01 25.40 -2.39
C ASP A 172 -4.69 23.92 -2.18
N LEU A 173 -3.42 23.63 -1.88
CA LEU A 173 -3.10 22.53 -0.96
C LEU A 173 -3.70 22.91 0.42
N SER A 174 -4.99 22.64 0.61
CA SER A 174 -5.64 22.90 1.89
C SER A 174 -4.85 22.23 3.03
N CYS A 175 -4.72 22.90 4.17
CA CYS A 175 -4.05 22.38 5.37
C CYS A 175 -4.58 20.98 5.79
N THR A 176 -5.76 20.58 5.30
CA THR A 176 -6.40 19.29 5.50
C THR A 176 -5.75 18.14 4.71
N SER A 177 -5.26 18.36 3.48
CA SER A 177 -4.58 17.33 2.66
C SER A 177 -3.15 17.06 3.13
N LEU A 178 -2.49 18.06 3.72
CA LEU A 178 -1.20 17.87 4.39
C LEU A 178 -1.31 17.01 5.66
N ARG A 179 -2.50 16.98 6.29
CA ARG A 179 -2.76 16.19 7.51
C ARG A 179 -3.27 14.79 7.23
N LYS A 180 -4.01 14.60 6.14
CA LYS A 180 -4.58 13.33 5.67
C LYS A 180 -3.91 12.99 4.34
N GLY A 181 -2.91 12.12 4.33
CA GLY A 181 -2.15 11.79 3.12
C GLY A 181 -3.04 11.31 1.97
N SER A 182 -2.55 11.36 0.73
CA SER A 182 -3.35 11.19 -0.51
C SER A 182 -4.32 9.98 -0.52
N ILE A 183 -3.98 8.85 0.12
CA ILE A 183 -4.85 7.67 0.18
C ILE A 183 -6.12 7.89 1.02
N GLU A 184 -6.03 8.68 2.08
CA GLU A 184 -7.15 8.91 3.01
C GLU A 184 -8.24 9.79 2.39
N THR A 185 -7.91 10.56 1.36
CA THR A 185 -8.83 11.46 0.66
C THR A 185 -9.42 10.85 -0.61
N MET A 186 -9.07 9.60 -0.94
CA MET A 186 -9.57 8.90 -2.14
C MET A 186 -11.07 8.64 -2.07
N LYS A 187 -11.74 8.77 -3.22
CA LYS A 187 -13.13 8.38 -3.45
C LYS A 187 -13.20 6.88 -3.68
N ARG A 188 -14.11 6.18 -3.00
CA ARG A 188 -14.22 4.72 -3.00
C ARG A 188 -15.61 4.30 -3.43
N PHE A 189 -15.71 3.29 -4.29
CA PHE A 189 -16.97 2.69 -4.70
C PHE A 189 -16.80 1.19 -4.99
N LEU A 190 -17.92 0.46 -4.93
CA LEU A 190 -17.95 -0.97 -5.17
C LEU A 190 -18.34 -1.30 -6.62
N VAL A 191 -17.72 -2.35 -7.15
CA VAL A 191 -18.02 -2.94 -8.45
C VAL A 191 -18.39 -4.40 -8.25
N GLU A 192 -19.61 -4.75 -8.67
CA GLU A 192 -20.10 -6.13 -8.65
C GLU A 192 -19.59 -6.90 -9.87
N LEU A 193 -19.16 -8.14 -9.65
CA LEU A 193 -18.71 -9.01 -10.72
C LEU A 193 -19.89 -9.78 -11.32
N LYS A 194 -19.90 -9.87 -12.65
CA LYS A 194 -20.98 -10.57 -13.36
C LYS A 194 -21.04 -12.05 -12.95
N GLY A 195 -22.26 -12.51 -12.67
CA GLY A 195 -22.58 -13.92 -12.42
C GLY A 195 -22.64 -14.32 -10.95
N ASP A 196 -22.25 -13.45 -10.00
CA ASP A 196 -22.43 -13.70 -8.57
C ASP A 196 -22.63 -12.37 -7.80
N ARG A 197 -23.73 -12.26 -7.06
CA ARG A 197 -24.06 -11.05 -6.27
C ARG A 197 -23.15 -10.88 -5.05
N TYR A 198 -22.45 -11.94 -4.63
CA TYR A 198 -21.59 -11.90 -3.46
C TYR A 198 -20.13 -11.59 -3.80
N GLU A 199 -19.78 -11.56 -5.09
CA GLU A 199 -18.43 -11.23 -5.53
C GLU A 199 -18.33 -9.78 -5.99
N TRP A 200 -17.60 -8.99 -5.22
CA TRP A 200 -17.35 -7.59 -5.52
C TRP A 200 -15.92 -7.18 -5.19
N PHE A 201 -15.50 -6.06 -5.76
CA PHE A 201 -14.25 -5.39 -5.41
C PHE A 201 -14.47 -3.88 -5.26
N GLU A 202 -13.61 -3.23 -4.49
CA GLU A 202 -13.57 -1.79 -4.31
C GLU A 202 -12.60 -1.17 -5.31
N ILE A 203 -13.00 -0.07 -5.94
CA ILE A 203 -12.10 0.85 -6.62
C ILE A 203 -11.96 2.12 -5.76
N ALA A 204 -10.72 2.52 -5.49
CA ALA A 204 -10.39 3.81 -4.89
C ALA A 204 -9.67 4.70 -5.91
N LEU A 205 -10.09 5.95 -6.01
CA LEU A 205 -9.64 6.94 -6.96
C LEU A 205 -9.20 8.21 -6.23
N ASP A 206 -8.21 8.92 -6.74
CA ASP A 206 -7.88 10.25 -6.20
C ASP A 206 -9.09 11.19 -6.30
N SER A 207 -9.29 12.02 -5.27
CA SER A 207 -10.41 12.96 -5.24
C SER A 207 -10.21 14.15 -6.17
N THR A 208 -8.98 14.45 -6.53
CA THR A 208 -8.61 15.51 -7.47
C THR A 208 -7.78 14.94 -8.60
N PHE A 209 -8.03 15.43 -9.81
CA PHE A 209 -7.25 15.15 -10.99
C PHE A 209 -6.48 16.41 -11.40
N HIS A 210 -5.18 16.28 -11.58
CA HIS A 210 -4.29 17.33 -12.05
C HIS A 210 -3.52 16.85 -13.27
N THR A 211 -3.32 17.72 -14.25
CA THR A 211 -2.56 17.40 -15.47
C THR A 211 -1.05 17.31 -15.21
N GLU A 212 -0.55 17.89 -14.11
CA GLU A 212 0.87 17.88 -13.75
C GLU A 212 1.24 16.76 -12.76
N ARG A 213 0.25 15.98 -12.29
CA ARG A 213 0.45 14.95 -11.28
C ARG A 213 0.01 13.59 -11.79
N SER A 214 0.58 12.53 -11.23
CA SER A 214 0.04 11.20 -11.43
C SER A 214 -1.35 11.09 -10.81
N TYR A 215 -2.17 10.18 -11.34
CA TYR A 215 -3.50 9.91 -10.81
C TYR A 215 -3.64 8.43 -10.46
N HIS A 216 -4.06 8.13 -9.24
CA HIS A 216 -4.08 6.78 -8.70
C HIS A 216 -5.43 6.08 -8.89
N ILE A 217 -5.34 4.80 -9.24
CA ILE A 217 -6.47 3.86 -9.29
C ILE A 217 -6.07 2.63 -8.48
N ILE A 218 -6.71 2.41 -7.33
CA ILE A 218 -6.47 1.28 -6.46
C ILE A 218 -7.66 0.33 -6.56
N ILE A 219 -7.37 -0.95 -6.78
CA ILE A 219 -8.35 -2.02 -6.83
C ILE A 219 -8.10 -2.94 -5.64
N SER A 220 -9.07 -3.03 -4.74
CA SER A 220 -8.97 -3.86 -3.52
C SER A 220 -10.11 -4.88 -3.46
N TRP A 221 -9.84 -6.13 -3.09
CA TRP A 221 -10.88 -7.15 -2.97
C TRP A 221 -10.62 -8.15 -1.86
N LEU A 222 -11.71 -8.71 -1.32
CA LEU A 222 -11.69 -9.71 -0.25
C LEU A 222 -12.58 -10.92 -0.57
N VAL A 223 -13.75 -10.68 -1.16
CA VAL A 223 -14.79 -11.69 -1.44
C VAL A 223 -14.87 -12.15 -2.90
N ALA A 224 -14.02 -11.60 -3.77
CA ALA A 224 -14.04 -11.91 -5.19
C ALA A 224 -12.96 -12.92 -5.62
N SER A 225 -13.30 -13.77 -6.59
CA SER A 225 -12.34 -14.64 -7.26
C SER A 225 -11.32 -13.86 -8.10
N ALA A 226 -10.03 -14.16 -7.91
CA ALA A 226 -8.93 -13.43 -8.54
C ALA A 226 -8.99 -13.40 -10.09
N PRO A 227 -9.31 -14.49 -10.80
CA PRO A 227 -9.43 -14.46 -12.26
C PRO A 227 -10.51 -13.52 -12.78
N LYS A 228 -11.62 -13.36 -12.05
CA LYS A 228 -12.70 -12.43 -12.43
C LYS A 228 -12.26 -10.99 -12.27
N VAL A 229 -11.58 -10.68 -11.16
CA VAL A 229 -10.98 -9.35 -10.93
C VAL A 229 -9.93 -9.04 -12.00
N GLU A 230 -9.06 -9.99 -12.31
CA GLU A 230 -8.01 -9.84 -13.33
C GLU A 230 -8.61 -9.58 -14.72
N ALA A 231 -9.69 -10.25 -15.10
CA ALA A 231 -10.40 -9.97 -16.34
C ALA A 231 -10.92 -8.52 -16.40
N GLN A 232 -11.45 -7.98 -15.29
CA GLN A 232 -11.86 -6.57 -15.23
C GLN A 232 -10.67 -5.61 -15.34
N ILE A 233 -9.55 -5.94 -14.71
CA ILE A 233 -8.31 -5.15 -14.80
C ILE A 233 -7.78 -5.12 -16.24
N GLN A 234 -7.80 -6.25 -16.94
CA GLN A 234 -7.40 -6.32 -18.35
C GLN A 234 -8.33 -5.48 -19.24
N LEU A 235 -9.64 -5.47 -18.97
CA LEU A 235 -10.58 -4.60 -19.66
C LEU A 235 -10.29 -3.12 -19.40
N LEU A 236 -10.05 -2.74 -18.14
CA LEU A 236 -9.65 -1.38 -17.76
C LEU A 236 -8.37 -0.96 -18.50
N HIS A 237 -7.32 -1.80 -18.48
CA HIS A 237 -6.07 -1.54 -19.18
C HIS A 237 -6.31 -1.33 -20.68
N ARG A 238 -7.10 -2.21 -21.33
CA ARG A 238 -7.45 -2.07 -22.75
C ARG A 238 -8.19 -0.75 -23.03
N ARG A 239 -9.11 -0.33 -22.16
CA ARG A 239 -9.82 0.96 -22.30
C ARG A 239 -8.87 2.14 -22.17
N CYS A 240 -7.97 2.12 -21.18
CA CYS A 240 -6.94 3.15 -21.03
C CYS A 240 -6.07 3.23 -22.28
N THR A 241 -5.61 2.11 -22.83
CA THR A 241 -4.84 2.08 -24.09
C THR A 241 -5.65 2.65 -25.26
N GLN A 242 -6.94 2.30 -25.39
CA GLN A 242 -7.82 2.84 -26.44
C GLN A 242 -8.02 4.35 -26.33
N TYR A 243 -8.07 4.89 -25.12
CA TYR A 243 -8.18 6.33 -24.88
C TYR A 243 -6.83 7.05 -25.00
N GLY A 244 -5.72 6.32 -25.13
CA GLY A 244 -4.37 6.88 -25.15
C GLY A 244 -3.90 7.37 -23.77
N LEU A 245 -4.39 6.74 -22.70
CA LEU A 245 -3.95 6.96 -21.32
C LEU A 245 -2.91 5.91 -20.92
N LYS A 246 -1.76 6.37 -20.39
CA LYS A 246 -0.66 5.49 -19.93
C LYS A 246 -0.95 5.03 -18.50
N LEU A 247 -1.56 3.86 -18.36
CA LEU A 247 -1.80 3.20 -17.07
C LEU A 247 -0.63 2.27 -16.73
N LEU A 248 0.00 2.48 -15.58
CA LEU A 248 1.14 1.70 -15.12
C LEU A 248 0.85 1.07 -13.75
N PRO A 249 1.33 -0.15 -13.46
CA PRO A 249 1.23 -0.74 -12.14
C PRO A 249 2.16 -0.04 -11.16
N PHE A 250 1.65 0.37 -10.01
CA PHE A 250 2.40 1.03 -8.95
C PHE A 250 2.63 0.05 -7.78
N PRO A 251 3.85 -0.04 -7.23
CA PRO A 251 4.14 -0.94 -6.12
C PRO A 251 3.47 -0.43 -4.84
N GLU A 252 2.96 -1.32 -4.01
CA GLU A 252 2.29 -0.96 -2.75
C GLU A 252 3.20 -0.13 -1.82
N VAL A 253 4.50 -0.40 -1.84
CA VAL A 253 5.51 0.34 -1.04
C VAL A 253 5.53 1.83 -1.39
N ALA A 254 5.28 2.20 -2.66
CA ALA A 254 5.23 3.60 -3.09
C ALA A 254 4.04 4.36 -2.51
N MET A 255 2.98 3.69 -2.04
CA MET A 255 1.83 4.37 -1.43
C MET A 255 1.75 4.14 0.08
N SER A 256 2.44 3.12 0.59
CA SER A 256 2.51 2.77 2.01
C SER A 256 3.10 3.89 2.87
N ARG A 257 2.62 3.97 4.12
CA ARG A 257 3.26 4.80 5.16
C ARG A 257 4.58 4.21 5.60
N ASN A 258 4.69 2.89 5.64
CA ASN A 258 5.94 2.22 5.96
C ASN A 258 6.73 1.97 4.68
N LEU A 259 7.83 2.70 4.50
CA LEU A 259 8.76 2.54 3.37
C LEU A 259 9.55 1.22 3.41
N LEU A 260 9.58 0.57 4.57
CA LEU A 260 10.23 -0.73 4.80
C LEU A 260 9.21 -1.88 4.84
N LEU A 261 8.07 -1.73 4.16
CA LEU A 261 7.00 -2.74 4.15
C LEU A 261 7.50 -4.11 3.66
N ASN A 262 8.37 -4.12 2.64
CA ASN A 262 8.98 -5.35 2.14
C ASN A 262 10.39 -5.52 2.72
N PRO A 263 10.64 -6.53 3.57
CA PRO A 263 11.93 -6.75 4.23
C PRO A 263 13.04 -7.22 3.27
N PHE A 264 12.72 -7.51 2.01
CA PHE A 264 13.69 -7.90 0.98
C PHE A 264 13.95 -6.82 -0.05
N THR A 265 13.28 -5.67 0.06
CA THR A 265 13.52 -4.53 -0.83
C THR A 265 14.35 -3.50 -0.09
N VAL A 266 15.46 -3.09 -0.70
CA VAL A 266 16.33 -2.05 -0.16
C VAL A 266 15.97 -0.71 -0.80
N PRO A 267 15.40 0.24 -0.04
CA PRO A 267 15.19 1.58 -0.57
C PRO A 267 16.53 2.30 -0.70
N LEU A 268 16.64 3.14 -1.73
CA LEU A 268 17.73 4.08 -1.87
C LEU A 268 17.53 5.19 -0.85
N MET A 269 18.43 5.35 0.13
CA MET A 269 18.36 6.42 1.14
C MET A 269 19.51 7.39 0.96
N ILE A 270 19.20 8.66 0.70
CA ILE A 270 20.18 9.72 0.48
C ILE A 270 19.85 10.92 1.38
N PRO A 271 20.68 11.24 2.38
CA PRO A 271 20.55 12.48 3.11
C PRO A 271 21.00 13.65 2.23
N ILE A 272 20.26 14.76 2.27
CA ILE A 272 20.48 15.94 1.45
C ILE A 272 20.34 17.18 2.33
N SER A 273 21.33 18.07 2.26
CA SER A 273 21.36 19.29 3.09
C SER A 273 20.66 20.49 2.43
N ASP A 274 20.47 20.47 1.11
CA ASP A 274 19.85 21.56 0.34
C ASP A 274 18.49 21.13 -0.22
N ARG A 275 17.45 21.91 0.09
CA ARG A 275 16.04 21.62 -0.25
C ARG A 275 15.68 22.10 -1.66
N ASP A 276 16.01 23.35 -1.97
CA ASP A 276 15.52 24.02 -3.18
C ASP A 276 16.16 23.43 -4.44
N GLY A 277 17.39 22.90 -4.31
CA GLY A 277 18.06 22.15 -5.37
C GLY A 277 17.35 20.84 -5.74
N ILE A 278 16.72 20.14 -4.80
CA ILE A 278 16.17 18.79 -5.07
C ILE A 278 14.99 18.86 -6.02
N GLU A 279 14.03 19.76 -5.77
CA GLU A 279 12.89 19.89 -6.67
C GLU A 279 13.33 20.32 -8.07
N ALA A 280 14.31 21.21 -8.17
CA ALA A 280 14.89 21.62 -9.44
C ALA A 280 15.55 20.43 -10.16
N ILE A 281 16.35 19.62 -9.46
CA ILE A 281 16.98 18.41 -9.99
C ILE A 281 15.92 17.42 -10.48
N LEU A 282 14.87 17.17 -9.68
CA LEU A 282 13.80 16.24 -10.05
C LEU A 282 13.03 16.73 -11.28
N ARG A 283 12.75 18.04 -11.38
CA ARG A 283 12.14 18.64 -12.57
C ARG A 283 13.05 18.52 -13.80
N GLN A 284 14.36 18.76 -13.65
CA GLN A 284 15.34 18.59 -14.74
C GLN A 284 15.42 17.14 -15.22
N GLN A 285 15.33 16.17 -14.30
CA GLN A 285 15.27 14.74 -14.60
C GLN A 285 13.86 14.27 -15.04
N ARG A 286 12.93 15.20 -15.27
CA ARG A 286 11.56 14.96 -15.78
C ARG A 286 10.68 14.10 -14.87
N PHE A 287 10.96 14.07 -13.57
CA PHE A 287 10.08 13.42 -12.61
C PHE A 287 8.74 14.16 -12.54
N VAL A 288 7.66 13.40 -12.46
CA VAL A 288 6.30 13.90 -12.31
C VAL A 288 5.92 13.87 -10.84
N SER A 289 5.21 14.89 -10.35
CA SER A 289 4.71 14.90 -8.98
C SER A 289 3.64 13.82 -8.80
N ASP A 290 3.78 13.00 -7.76
CA ASP A 290 2.89 11.88 -7.48
C ASP A 290 1.90 12.20 -6.36
N GLY A 291 2.32 13.01 -5.39
CA GLY A 291 1.44 13.48 -4.31
C GLY A 291 2.17 13.60 -2.98
N ILE A 292 1.39 13.69 -1.89
CA ILE A 292 1.93 13.81 -0.53
C ILE A 292 1.49 12.58 0.27
N PHE A 293 2.47 11.82 0.76
CA PHE A 293 2.25 10.58 1.50
C PHE A 293 2.81 10.70 2.91
N MET A 294 1.98 10.36 3.89
CA MET A 294 2.44 10.27 5.28
C MET A 294 3.35 9.07 5.43
N THR A 295 4.54 9.28 5.98
CA THR A 295 5.57 8.26 6.15
C THR A 295 5.84 8.01 7.62
N GLU A 296 5.83 6.74 8.03
CA GLU A 296 6.20 6.33 9.37
C GLU A 296 7.72 6.42 9.56
N PRO A 297 8.20 6.87 10.74
CA PRO A 297 9.62 7.00 11.04
C PRO A 297 10.33 5.65 11.29
N SER A 298 9.80 4.55 10.77
CA SER A 298 10.36 3.19 10.92
C SER A 298 11.76 3.05 10.33
N PHE A 299 12.12 3.95 9.40
CA PHE A 299 13.44 3.98 8.76
C PHE A 299 14.53 4.62 9.63
N LEU A 300 14.19 5.36 10.70
CA LEU A 300 15.19 6.09 11.50
C LEU A 300 16.33 5.19 12.04
N PRO A 301 16.07 3.97 12.55
CA PRO A 301 17.15 3.08 12.98
C PRO A 301 18.05 2.57 11.85
N CYS A 302 17.67 2.81 10.59
CA CYS A 302 18.42 2.41 9.40
C CYS A 302 19.38 3.49 8.91
N LEU A 303 19.28 4.71 9.45
CA LEU A 303 20.19 5.80 9.13
C LEU A 303 21.54 5.59 9.81
N ASP A 304 22.60 6.10 9.17
CA ASP A 304 23.92 6.12 9.76
C ASP A 304 23.96 7.20 10.88
N ASP A 305 24.70 6.93 11.96
CA ASP A 305 24.77 7.82 13.13
C ASP A 305 25.33 9.21 12.81
N THR A 306 25.93 9.38 11.63
CA THR A 306 26.46 10.66 11.12
C THR A 306 25.39 11.56 10.51
N VAL A 307 24.16 11.06 10.31
CA VAL A 307 23.06 11.80 9.71
C VAL A 307 22.19 12.40 10.82
N GLU A 308 22.38 13.70 11.08
CA GLU A 308 21.60 14.45 12.05
C GLU A 308 20.28 14.93 11.42
N LEU A 309 19.19 14.18 11.67
CA LEU A 309 17.82 14.56 11.29
C LEU A 309 16.94 14.57 12.55
N GLU A 310 16.16 15.63 12.73
CA GLU A 310 15.32 15.95 13.87
C GLU A 310 13.82 16.06 13.55
N PHE A 311 13.15 14.92 13.39
CA PHE A 311 11.74 14.94 13.02
C PHE A 311 10.81 15.30 14.19
N PRO A 312 9.61 15.87 13.91
CA PRO A 312 8.69 16.33 14.94
C PRO A 312 8.22 15.19 15.85
N LYS A 313 8.37 15.39 17.16
CA LYS A 313 7.98 14.43 18.19
C LYS A 313 6.52 14.63 18.65
N SER A 314 5.90 13.53 19.04
CA SER A 314 4.60 13.46 19.71
C SER A 314 4.74 13.81 21.19
N ARG A 315 3.63 14.20 21.82
CA ARG A 315 3.56 14.46 23.28
C ARG A 315 3.99 13.25 24.12
N VAL A 316 3.87 12.04 23.55
CA VAL A 316 4.20 10.76 24.20
C VAL A 316 5.63 10.29 23.86
N GLY A 317 6.46 11.13 23.25
CA GLY A 317 7.90 10.87 23.07
C GLY A 317 8.31 10.07 21.83
N GLY A 318 7.39 9.77 20.89
CA GLY A 318 7.69 9.14 19.60
C GLY A 318 7.65 10.13 18.42
N VAL A 319 8.40 9.88 17.35
CA VAL A 319 8.34 10.70 16.13
C VAL A 319 6.98 10.54 15.45
N LYS A 320 6.36 11.65 15.03
CA LYS A 320 5.08 11.63 14.31
C LYS A 320 5.27 11.15 12.86
N PRO A 321 4.22 10.64 12.20
CA PRO A 321 4.27 10.46 10.75
C PRO A 321 4.65 11.76 10.04
N ILE A 322 5.57 11.67 9.08
CA ILE A 322 6.16 12.80 8.36
C ILE A 322 5.50 12.88 6.98
N ALA A 323 5.06 14.08 6.57
CA ALA A 323 4.55 14.27 5.21
C ALA A 323 5.73 14.22 4.22
N GLY A 324 5.66 13.32 3.25
CA GLY A 324 6.67 13.17 2.20
C GLY A 324 6.10 13.54 0.84
N VAL A 325 6.78 14.42 0.12
CA VAL A 325 6.43 14.71 -1.28
C VAL A 325 7.00 13.60 -2.14
N GLN A 326 6.14 12.94 -2.90
CA GLN A 326 6.51 11.85 -3.79
C GLN A 326 6.48 12.30 -5.24
N TYR A 327 7.40 11.72 -6.00
CA TYR A 327 7.59 11.89 -7.42
C TYR A 327 7.75 10.52 -8.08
N VAL A 328 7.40 10.45 -9.36
CA VAL A 328 7.50 9.24 -10.17
C VAL A 328 8.16 9.56 -11.49
N ASP A 329 9.07 8.68 -11.92
CA ASP A 329 9.67 8.72 -13.26
C ASP A 329 8.59 8.56 -14.36
N PRO A 330 8.71 9.19 -15.54
CA PRO A 330 7.71 9.08 -16.60
C PRO A 330 7.36 7.66 -17.04
N ASP A 331 8.27 6.70 -16.89
CA ASP A 331 8.05 5.29 -17.19
C ASP A 331 7.63 4.44 -15.98
N GLY A 332 7.47 5.08 -14.81
CA GLY A 332 7.01 4.46 -13.58
C GLY A 332 8.01 3.48 -12.99
N LEU A 333 9.30 3.60 -13.35
CA LEU A 333 10.35 2.66 -12.94
C LEU A 333 10.95 2.99 -11.58
N LEU A 334 11.02 4.28 -11.24
CA LEU A 334 11.57 4.77 -9.98
C LEU A 334 10.59 5.77 -9.36
N PHE A 335 10.26 5.53 -8.10
CA PHE A 335 9.55 6.48 -7.25
C PHE A 335 10.55 7.13 -6.32
N VAL A 336 10.39 8.43 -6.08
CA VAL A 336 11.25 9.20 -5.20
C VAL A 336 10.38 9.90 -4.18
N ARG A 337 10.59 9.63 -2.90
CA ARG A 337 9.91 10.33 -1.80
C ARG A 337 10.91 11.17 -1.02
N VAL A 338 10.66 12.46 -0.96
CA VAL A 338 11.47 13.42 -0.20
C VAL A 338 10.78 13.68 1.13
N LEU A 339 11.46 13.40 2.24
CA LEU A 339 11.00 13.74 3.58
C LEU A 339 11.83 14.90 4.10
N GLU A 340 11.15 15.95 4.55
CA GLU A 340 11.79 17.12 5.13
C GLU A 340 11.85 16.99 6.64
N ASP A 341 12.96 17.48 7.17
CA ASP A 341 13.21 17.55 8.58
C ASP A 341 12.88 18.92 9.20
N SER A 342 12.80 19.01 10.53
CA SER A 342 12.52 20.28 11.22
C SER A 342 13.60 21.34 11.00
N ASN A 343 14.83 20.93 10.69
CA ASN A 343 15.99 21.81 10.49
C ASN A 343 16.23 22.18 9.01
N GLY A 344 15.31 21.81 8.11
CA GLY A 344 15.43 22.08 6.67
C GLY A 344 16.31 21.08 5.90
N CYS A 345 16.94 20.13 6.58
CA CYS A 345 17.55 18.97 5.94
C CYS A 345 16.47 18.07 5.32
N SER A 346 16.82 17.35 4.27
CA SER A 346 15.91 16.42 3.59
C SER A 346 16.52 15.04 3.47
N ILE A 347 15.69 14.01 3.40
CA ILE A 347 16.12 12.67 3.04
C ILE A 347 15.29 12.17 1.87
N LEU A 348 15.99 11.67 0.85
CA LEU A 348 15.41 11.13 -0.35
C LEU A 348 15.37 9.62 -0.29
N PHE A 349 14.18 9.07 -0.52
CA PHE A 349 13.90 7.64 -0.64
C PHE A 349 13.60 7.27 -2.08
N GLY A 350 14.47 6.47 -2.71
CA GLY A 350 14.20 5.87 -4.02
C GLY A 350 13.63 4.46 -3.89
N ILE A 351 12.50 4.21 -4.54
CA ILE A 351 11.78 2.93 -4.54
C ILE A 351 11.68 2.45 -5.99
N VAL A 352 12.34 1.34 -6.31
CA VAL A 352 12.26 0.74 -7.65
C VAL A 352 10.95 -0.02 -7.81
N ASN A 353 10.33 0.14 -8.97
CA ASN A 353 9.14 -0.59 -9.35
C ASN A 353 9.46 -2.02 -9.79
N ASN A 354 9.60 -2.90 -8.81
CA ASN A 354 9.86 -4.32 -9.07
C ASN A 354 8.75 -5.00 -9.88
N LEU A 355 7.53 -4.44 -9.95
CA LEU A 355 6.45 -5.01 -10.79
C LEU A 355 6.74 -4.88 -12.29
N LEU A 356 7.45 -3.82 -12.70
CA LEU A 356 7.84 -3.60 -14.10
C LEU A 356 9.21 -4.17 -14.43
N VAL A 357 10.07 -4.22 -13.42
CA VAL A 357 11.49 -4.54 -13.56
C VAL A 357 11.78 -6.03 -13.41
N CYS A 358 10.99 -6.76 -12.60
CA CYS A 358 11.20 -8.18 -12.37
C CYS A 358 11.10 -8.97 -13.70
N GLY A 359 12.13 -9.77 -14.00
CA GLY A 359 12.19 -10.58 -15.21
C GLY A 359 12.56 -9.80 -16.49
N ASN A 360 12.68 -8.47 -16.46
CA ASN A 360 13.01 -7.65 -17.63
C ASN A 360 14.34 -6.91 -17.45
N LYS A 361 15.41 -7.47 -18.02
CA LYS A 361 16.77 -6.91 -17.90
C LYS A 361 16.90 -5.51 -18.49
N CYS A 362 16.18 -5.19 -19.56
CA CYS A 362 16.24 -3.87 -20.19
C CYS A 362 15.66 -2.80 -19.25
N ARG A 363 14.48 -3.06 -18.67
CA ARG A 363 13.84 -2.16 -17.69
C ARG A 363 14.67 -2.02 -16.41
N PHE A 364 15.33 -3.09 -15.97
CA PHE A 364 16.24 -3.02 -14.83
C PHE A 364 17.45 -2.11 -15.12
N SER A 365 18.08 -2.26 -16.29
CA SER A 365 19.19 -1.40 -16.69
C SER A 365 18.75 0.07 -16.80
N GLU A 366 17.56 0.32 -17.33
CA GLU A 366 16.97 1.67 -17.43
C GLU A 366 16.78 2.29 -16.03
N ALA A 367 16.18 1.54 -15.09
CA ALA A 367 16.01 1.97 -13.70
C ALA A 367 17.37 2.24 -13.00
N GLN A 368 18.40 1.45 -13.29
CA GLN A 368 19.76 1.68 -12.79
C GLN A 368 20.36 2.97 -13.35
N THR A 369 20.19 3.25 -14.65
CA THR A 369 20.65 4.48 -15.28
C THR A 369 19.95 5.71 -14.68
N ILE A 370 18.62 5.67 -14.54
CA ILE A 370 17.85 6.75 -13.92
C ILE A 370 18.31 6.99 -12.47
N SER A 371 18.46 5.92 -11.69
CA SER A 371 18.94 6.02 -10.29
C SER A 371 20.34 6.62 -10.20
N LYS A 372 21.24 6.24 -11.11
CA LYS A 372 22.61 6.76 -11.17
C LYS A 372 22.63 8.24 -11.55
N ASN A 373 21.89 8.63 -12.58
CA ASN A 373 21.80 10.03 -13.01
C ASN A 373 21.27 10.93 -11.87
N LEU A 374 20.25 10.45 -11.14
CA LEU A 374 19.73 11.15 -9.98
C LEU A 374 20.79 11.27 -8.86
N LEU A 375 21.51 10.19 -8.57
CA LEU A 375 22.60 10.20 -7.58
C LEU A 375 23.73 11.17 -7.95
N ASP A 376 24.12 11.19 -9.22
CA ASP A 376 25.18 12.06 -9.73
C ASP A 376 24.74 13.53 -9.69
N ALA A 377 23.48 13.82 -10.05
CA ALA A 377 22.91 15.18 -9.96
C ALA A 377 22.82 15.70 -8.52
N ILE A 378 22.48 14.84 -7.54
CA ILE A 378 22.43 15.23 -6.12
C ILE A 378 23.83 15.49 -5.56
N ARG A 379 24.85 14.76 -6.03
CA ARG A 379 26.24 14.92 -5.57
C ARG A 379 26.99 16.08 -6.22
N SER A 380 26.50 16.59 -7.36
CA SER A 380 27.08 17.73 -8.07
C SER A 380 25.98 18.75 -8.37
N PRO A 381 25.45 19.44 -7.33
CA PRO A 381 24.51 20.53 -7.54
C PRO A 381 25.23 21.62 -8.33
N THR A 382 24.73 21.93 -9.51
CA THR A 382 25.28 22.98 -10.41
C THR A 382 24.63 24.31 -10.14
#